data_AF-A0A951QK44-F1
#
_entry.id   AF-A0A951QK44-F1
#
_cell.length_a   1.000
_cell.length_b   1.000
_cell.length_c   1.000
_cell.angle_alpha   90.00
_cell.angle_beta   90.00
_cell.angle_gamma   90.00
#
_symmetry.space_group_name_H-M   'P 1'
#
loop_
_entity.id
_entity.type
_entity.pdbx_description
1 polymer ?
#
loop_
_entity_poly.entity_id
_entity_poly.type
_entity_poly.pdbx_seq_one_letter_code
_entity_poly.pdbx_strand_id
1 'polypeptide(L)'
;MNVLEKQLLGGDRAFEFLNIRTDGVTPIPGKSKEDVRRDFAAGLLSRSDALQMLGYEDEGISERADAEYKIDWQPNTLSSSTESGRFIDFEELDGKEWGDRSIYLIQRSNAGDLFAVGYENEEVAEEAYLTIAPLNGYLGIEEITSDSERSDSLRLDRNYVRDSRGRFARVAGNSQPKEVVALDRINSKTNIAQLKAIADKHGIAVPKSAHKRESWRQAIKSHPEGSPYFEKKPRAKSPIPGKRKSSLEQRIFQTDFSDHKQIIFLGKFLASEHIKSSEPSEEELQAMESRNEFGKKAQAALKARNTKEANKYINSFHKAEKKYEALASERKQALVIEHQNLKDAIAKHHGLSPSVKNAMAESVVYDLPKASPKEIKEIKDHLAEFYGLSGGKGAVSYVEHSSDRAFANEQQSLINVGNKTNKEIIFHELGHHVEYNSSSVQSAARDWVKSRATSQTPAKLSDLTGSKTYGNDEIALPDSFISAYVGKVYAHGSTEVLSMGVEHLAEPKKMIYLHQQDIEHFHFTIGALLNAN
;
A
#
# COMPACT_ATOMS: atom_id res chain seq x y z
N MET A 1 -47.76 9.03 22.65
CA MET A 1 -47.13 7.71 22.41
C MET A 1 -46.23 7.77 21.17
N ASN A 2 -46.77 8.04 19.98
CA ASN A 2 -46.06 7.92 18.68
C ASN A 2 -44.76 8.75 18.50
N VAL A 3 -44.49 9.77 19.32
CA VAL A 3 -43.22 10.55 19.26
C VAL A 3 -42.11 9.88 20.09
N LEU A 4 -42.42 9.34 21.28
CA LEU A 4 -41.44 8.64 22.13
C LEU A 4 -40.98 7.32 21.52
N GLU A 5 -41.87 6.63 20.81
CA GLU A 5 -41.57 5.34 20.18
C GLU A 5 -40.57 5.50 19.02
N LYS A 6 -40.62 6.63 18.29
CA LYS A 6 -39.61 6.97 17.28
C LYS A 6 -38.24 7.31 17.88
N GLN A 7 -38.19 7.98 19.03
CA GLN A 7 -36.91 8.35 19.66
C GLN A 7 -36.20 7.15 20.29
N LEU A 8 -36.92 6.20 20.87
CA LEU A 8 -36.34 5.00 21.49
C LEU A 8 -35.93 3.88 20.52
N LEU A 9 -36.25 4.03 19.24
CA LEU A 9 -35.82 3.13 18.16
C LEU A 9 -34.60 3.65 17.38
N GLY A 10 -34.05 4.80 17.78
CA GLY A 10 -32.89 5.42 17.13
C GLY A 10 -33.27 6.15 15.85
N GLY A 11 -33.29 7.49 15.92
CA GLY A 11 -33.35 8.32 14.71
C GLY A 11 -32.10 8.15 13.84
N ASP A 12 -32.29 8.25 12.54
CA ASP A 12 -31.24 8.43 11.52
C ASP A 12 -30.21 7.30 11.33
N ARG A 13 -30.72 6.07 11.17
CA ARG A 13 -30.18 5.13 10.16
C ARG A 13 -31.29 4.45 9.36
N ALA A 14 -31.65 5.06 8.24
CA ALA A 14 -32.39 4.38 7.18
C ALA A 14 -31.46 3.37 6.48
N PHE A 15 -31.39 2.16 7.03
CA PHE A 15 -31.03 1.00 6.21
C PHE A 15 -32.28 0.58 5.45
N GLU A 16 -32.29 0.77 4.13
CA GLU A 16 -33.23 0.09 3.24
C GLU A 16 -32.91 -1.40 3.19
N PHE A 17 -33.35 -2.14 4.20
CA PHE A 17 -33.67 -3.55 4.02
C PHE A 17 -35.16 -3.69 3.71
N LEU A 18 -35.43 -4.34 2.59
CA LEU A 18 -36.73 -4.48 1.93
C LEU A 18 -37.73 -5.26 2.80
N ASN A 19 -38.27 -4.63 3.83
CA ASN A 19 -39.23 -5.22 4.73
C ASN A 19 -40.64 -5.09 4.12
N ILE A 20 -40.92 -5.91 3.10
CA ILE A 20 -42.24 -5.99 2.46
C ILE A 20 -43.26 -6.42 3.52
N ARG A 21 -44.04 -5.45 4.00
CA ARG A 21 -45.26 -5.75 4.77
C ARG A 21 -46.24 -6.47 3.84
N THR A 22 -46.31 -7.80 3.97
CA THR A 22 -47.20 -8.67 3.18
C THR A 22 -48.70 -8.36 3.31
N ASP A 23 -49.03 -7.46 4.22
CA ASP A 23 -50.34 -6.88 4.53
C ASP A 23 -51.02 -6.31 3.26
N GLY A 24 -50.25 -5.79 2.31
CA GLY A 24 -50.72 -5.18 1.05
C GLY A 24 -50.59 -6.02 -0.22
N VAL A 25 -50.21 -7.31 -0.13
CA VAL A 25 -50.03 -8.15 -1.33
C VAL A 25 -51.39 -8.58 -1.91
N THR A 26 -51.63 -8.22 -3.17
CA THR A 26 -52.74 -8.70 -4.00
C THR A 26 -52.63 -10.22 -4.21
N PRO A 27 -53.70 -11.02 -4.03
CA PRO A 27 -53.62 -12.46 -4.26
C PRO A 27 -53.33 -12.79 -5.74
N ILE A 28 -52.36 -13.67 -5.98
CA ILE A 28 -52.16 -14.28 -7.30
C ILE A 28 -53.35 -15.23 -7.55
N PRO A 29 -54.07 -15.12 -8.68
CA PRO A 29 -55.24 -15.97 -8.96
C PRO A 29 -54.93 -17.47 -8.81
N GLY A 30 -55.67 -18.14 -7.93
CA GLY A 30 -55.51 -19.58 -7.67
C GLY A 30 -54.49 -19.96 -6.58
N LYS A 31 -53.74 -19.02 -5.98
CA LYS A 31 -52.84 -19.28 -4.83
C LYS A 31 -53.34 -18.59 -3.56
N SER A 32 -53.24 -19.28 -2.41
CA SER A 32 -53.50 -18.64 -1.11
C SER A 32 -52.33 -17.72 -0.71
N LYS A 33 -52.53 -16.82 0.26
CA LYS A 33 -51.44 -15.97 0.77
C LYS A 33 -50.30 -16.81 1.38
N GLU A 34 -50.65 -17.95 1.97
CA GLU A 34 -49.72 -18.92 2.54
C GLU A 34 -48.92 -19.66 1.45
N ASP A 35 -49.53 -19.99 0.30
CA ASP A 35 -48.82 -20.55 -0.86
C ASP A 35 -47.85 -19.53 -1.45
N VAL A 36 -48.27 -18.28 -1.66
CA VAL A 36 -47.38 -17.22 -2.19
C VAL A 36 -46.18 -16.97 -1.25
N ARG A 37 -46.39 -17.01 0.08
CA ARG A 37 -45.31 -16.92 1.07
C ARG A 37 -44.34 -18.10 1.00
N ARG A 38 -44.86 -19.33 0.89
CA ARG A 38 -44.04 -20.55 0.76
C ARG A 38 -43.22 -20.51 -0.53
N ASP A 39 -43.86 -20.20 -1.64
CA ASP A 39 -43.24 -20.22 -2.97
C ASP A 39 -42.19 -19.08 -3.10
N PHE A 40 -42.44 -17.89 -2.52
CA PHE A 40 -41.43 -16.82 -2.42
C PHE A 40 -40.23 -17.25 -1.57
N ALA A 41 -40.46 -17.85 -0.40
CA ALA A 41 -39.38 -18.34 0.47
C ALA A 41 -38.57 -19.49 -0.14
N ALA A 42 -39.16 -20.24 -1.08
CA ALA A 42 -38.51 -21.30 -1.83
C ALA A 42 -37.86 -20.84 -3.15
N GLY A 43 -38.00 -19.56 -3.53
CA GLY A 43 -37.50 -19.04 -4.81
C GLY A 43 -38.24 -19.55 -6.05
N LEU A 44 -39.50 -20.00 -5.88
CA LEU A 44 -40.31 -20.67 -6.92
C LEU A 44 -41.31 -19.75 -7.63
N LEU A 45 -41.23 -18.43 -7.40
CA LEU A 45 -42.08 -17.46 -8.10
C LEU A 45 -41.43 -17.02 -9.41
N SER A 46 -42.21 -17.04 -10.49
CA SER A 46 -41.78 -16.57 -11.80
C SER A 46 -41.70 -15.04 -11.85
N ARG A 47 -41.08 -14.51 -12.92
CA ARG A 47 -41.04 -13.07 -13.17
C ARG A 47 -42.44 -12.46 -13.29
N SER A 48 -43.41 -13.19 -13.84
CA SER A 48 -44.81 -12.71 -13.98
C SER A 48 -45.53 -12.69 -12.61
N ASP A 49 -45.31 -13.69 -11.76
CA ASP A 49 -45.81 -13.68 -10.37
C ASP A 49 -45.29 -12.44 -9.61
N ALA A 50 -44.01 -12.09 -9.77
CA ALA A 50 -43.40 -10.93 -9.13
C ALA A 50 -43.96 -9.60 -9.64
N LEU A 51 -44.30 -9.49 -10.94
CA LEU A 51 -44.92 -8.30 -11.52
C LEU A 51 -46.37 -8.13 -11.05
N GLN A 52 -47.15 -9.22 -10.97
CA GLN A 52 -48.51 -9.19 -10.40
C GLN A 52 -48.52 -8.84 -8.91
N MET A 53 -47.55 -9.34 -8.12
CA MET A 53 -47.41 -8.95 -6.70
C MET A 53 -47.14 -7.46 -6.50
N LEU A 54 -46.61 -6.78 -7.52
CA LEU A 54 -46.35 -5.34 -7.53
C LEU A 54 -47.48 -4.52 -8.19
N GLY A 55 -48.53 -5.16 -8.67
CA GLY A 55 -49.69 -4.50 -9.28
C GLY A 55 -49.49 -4.05 -10.73
N TYR A 56 -48.54 -4.64 -11.46
CA TYR A 56 -48.39 -4.43 -12.90
C TYR A 56 -49.17 -5.48 -13.69
N GLU A 57 -49.94 -5.06 -14.69
CA GLU A 57 -50.60 -5.95 -15.64
C GLU A 57 -49.62 -6.34 -16.76
N ASP A 58 -49.56 -7.64 -17.06
CA ASP A 58 -48.65 -8.24 -18.03
C ASP A 58 -49.30 -8.21 -19.42
N GLU A 59 -49.35 -7.02 -20.06
CA GLU A 59 -49.88 -6.85 -21.42
C GLU A 59 -48.93 -7.50 -22.45
N GLY A 60 -49.13 -8.79 -22.70
CA GLY A 60 -48.41 -9.54 -23.72
C GLY A 60 -48.77 -9.10 -25.14
N ILE A 61 -47.76 -9.01 -26.01
CA ILE A 61 -47.94 -8.87 -27.47
C ILE A 61 -47.32 -10.08 -28.17
N SER A 62 -48.19 -10.86 -28.81
CA SER A 62 -47.84 -11.88 -29.80
C SER A 62 -47.88 -11.31 -31.22
N GLU A 63 -47.32 -12.04 -32.18
CA GLU A 63 -47.27 -11.72 -33.61
C GLU A 63 -48.63 -11.33 -34.24
N ARG A 64 -48.68 -10.27 -35.07
CA ARG A 64 -48.94 -10.34 -36.54
C ARG A 64 -49.15 -8.99 -37.26
N ALA A 65 -48.59 -8.94 -38.48
CA ALA A 65 -49.07 -8.34 -39.73
C ALA A 65 -49.31 -6.82 -39.89
N ASP A 66 -48.53 -6.25 -40.83
CA ASP A 66 -48.87 -5.29 -41.89
C ASP A 66 -49.95 -4.21 -41.68
N ALA A 67 -49.50 -2.95 -41.61
CA ALA A 67 -50.13 -1.83 -42.32
C ALA A 67 -49.11 -0.69 -42.57
N GLU A 68 -49.05 -0.16 -43.80
CA GLU A 68 -48.23 0.99 -44.18
C GLU A 68 -48.82 2.32 -43.69
N TYR A 69 -47.95 3.32 -43.40
CA TYR A 69 -47.86 4.68 -43.97
C TYR A 69 -47.10 5.59 -42.98
N LYS A 70 -45.84 6.00 -43.24
CA LYS A 70 -45.34 7.07 -44.14
C LYS A 70 -45.27 8.48 -43.51
N ILE A 71 -44.21 9.21 -43.91
CA ILE A 71 -43.82 10.61 -43.64
C ILE A 71 -43.09 10.83 -42.29
N ASP A 72 -41.85 11.36 -42.24
CA ASP A 72 -40.78 11.52 -43.27
C ASP A 72 -39.40 11.76 -42.60
N TRP A 73 -38.30 11.54 -43.33
CA TRP A 73 -36.92 11.95 -42.96
C TRP A 73 -35.99 12.05 -44.19
N GLN A 74 -34.77 12.60 -44.02
CA GLN A 74 -33.68 12.84 -45.01
C GLN A 74 -33.67 14.24 -45.70
N PRO A 75 -32.54 14.74 -46.27
CA PRO A 75 -31.13 14.27 -46.24
C PRO A 75 -30.11 15.36 -45.77
N ASN A 76 -28.85 15.08 -45.44
CA ASN A 76 -27.67 14.83 -46.32
C ASN A 76 -26.46 14.39 -45.43
N THR A 77 -25.82 13.20 -45.60
CA THR A 77 -24.70 12.81 -46.51
C THR A 77 -23.37 13.59 -46.31
N LEU A 78 -22.16 13.02 -46.29
CA LEU A 78 -21.55 11.76 -46.81
C LEU A 78 -20.84 10.98 -45.67
N SER A 79 -20.70 9.65 -45.57
CA SER A 79 -20.49 8.50 -46.49
C SER A 79 -19.01 8.12 -46.80
N SER A 80 -18.54 7.00 -46.26
CA SER A 80 -17.88 5.94 -47.05
C SER A 80 -18.00 4.59 -46.32
N SER A 81 -18.01 3.48 -47.07
CA SER A 81 -18.51 2.17 -46.62
C SER A 81 -17.74 1.01 -47.24
N THR A 82 -17.58 -0.09 -46.50
CA THR A 82 -17.58 -1.50 -46.94
C THR A 82 -17.84 -2.33 -45.67
N GLU A 83 -18.88 -3.17 -45.55
CA GLU A 83 -19.11 -4.48 -46.20
C GLU A 83 -17.95 -5.48 -45.97
N SER A 84 -18.15 -6.76 -45.62
CA SER A 84 -19.34 -7.51 -45.17
C SER A 84 -18.87 -8.87 -44.58
N GLY A 85 -19.70 -9.59 -43.81
CA GLY A 85 -19.38 -10.95 -43.33
C GLY A 85 -20.37 -11.46 -42.27
N ARG A 86 -20.85 -12.71 -42.41
CA ARG A 86 -21.98 -13.28 -41.64
C ARG A 86 -21.69 -14.71 -41.18
N PHE A 87 -22.07 -15.04 -39.94
CA PHE A 87 -22.33 -16.36 -39.31
C PHE A 87 -21.28 -17.49 -39.42
N ILE A 88 -21.07 -18.25 -38.33
CA ILE A 88 -21.55 -19.64 -38.14
C ILE A 88 -21.69 -19.92 -36.61
N ASP A 89 -22.78 -20.57 -36.18
CA ASP A 89 -22.94 -21.25 -34.87
C ASP A 89 -22.53 -22.73 -34.98
N PHE A 90 -22.01 -23.33 -33.90
CA PHE A 90 -21.86 -24.79 -33.79
C PHE A 90 -22.17 -25.29 -32.36
N GLU A 91 -23.20 -26.13 -32.26
CA GLU A 91 -23.38 -27.10 -31.17
C GLU A 91 -22.82 -28.48 -31.56
N GLU A 92 -22.59 -29.32 -30.53
CA GLU A 92 -22.36 -30.78 -30.54
C GLU A 92 -21.43 -31.41 -31.61
N LEU A 93 -20.30 -31.94 -31.14
CA LEU A 93 -19.80 -33.24 -31.62
C LEU A 93 -19.31 -34.13 -30.47
N ASP A 94 -19.64 -35.40 -30.61
CA ASP A 94 -19.44 -36.49 -29.65
C ASP A 94 -18.00 -37.04 -29.66
N GLY A 95 -17.65 -37.84 -28.64
CA GLY A 95 -16.28 -38.09 -28.21
C GLY A 95 -15.34 -38.79 -29.19
N LYS A 96 -14.08 -38.35 -29.19
CA LYS A 96 -12.88 -39.14 -29.50
C LYS A 96 -11.65 -38.50 -28.88
N GLU A 97 -10.78 -39.31 -28.28
CA GLU A 97 -9.49 -38.86 -27.76
C GLU A 97 -8.59 -38.34 -28.89
N TRP A 98 -8.07 -37.12 -28.72
CA TRP A 98 -6.94 -36.60 -29.48
C TRP A 98 -5.96 -35.97 -28.50
N GLY A 99 -4.71 -36.44 -28.51
CA GLY A 99 -3.67 -36.01 -27.59
C GLY A 99 -3.14 -34.60 -27.86
N ASP A 100 -2.41 -34.07 -26.88
CA ASP A 100 -1.91 -32.69 -26.81
C ASP A 100 -1.39 -32.11 -28.14
N ARG A 101 -2.10 -31.10 -28.67
CA ARG A 101 -1.62 -30.00 -29.55
C ARG A 101 -2.76 -29.02 -29.83
N SER A 102 -2.73 -27.85 -29.18
CA SER A 102 -3.56 -26.70 -29.57
C SER A 102 -2.80 -25.82 -30.57
N ILE A 103 -3.42 -25.55 -31.73
CA ILE A 103 -2.94 -24.55 -32.70
C ILE A 103 -3.78 -23.27 -32.50
N TYR A 104 -3.12 -22.12 -32.34
CA TYR A 104 -3.79 -20.83 -32.27
C TYR A 104 -3.51 -20.01 -33.54
N LEU A 105 -4.56 -19.46 -34.15
CA LEU A 105 -4.46 -18.47 -35.23
C LEU A 105 -4.34 -17.08 -34.63
N ILE A 106 -3.29 -16.33 -35.01
CA ILE A 106 -3.08 -14.93 -34.60
C ILE A 106 -3.48 -14.02 -35.76
N GLN A 107 -4.44 -13.13 -35.52
CA GLN A 107 -4.78 -12.05 -36.46
C GLN A 107 -3.95 -10.80 -36.18
N ARG A 108 -3.40 -10.20 -37.24
CA ARG A 108 -2.41 -9.10 -37.19
C ARG A 108 -3.08 -7.73 -37.10
N SER A 109 -2.44 -6.78 -36.41
CA SER A 109 -2.73 -5.34 -36.51
C SER A 109 -1.50 -4.56 -37.02
N ASN A 110 -1.72 -3.31 -37.45
CA ASN A 110 -0.76 -2.53 -38.25
C ASN A 110 0.33 -1.83 -37.42
N ALA A 111 1.21 -2.59 -36.78
CA ALA A 111 2.54 -2.15 -36.36
C ALA A 111 3.50 -3.34 -36.51
N GLY A 112 4.52 -3.20 -37.36
CA GLY A 112 5.34 -4.32 -37.76
C GLY A 112 6.49 -4.59 -36.80
N ASP A 113 6.39 -5.67 -36.03
CA ASP A 113 7.52 -6.50 -35.58
C ASP A 113 7.04 -7.95 -35.46
N LEU A 114 7.96 -8.92 -35.61
CA LEU A 114 7.64 -10.35 -35.61
C LEU A 114 8.48 -11.06 -34.54
N PHE A 115 7.82 -11.65 -33.54
CA PHE A 115 8.47 -12.47 -32.52
C PHE A 115 8.20 -13.95 -32.79
N ALA A 116 9.27 -14.72 -32.95
CA ALA A 116 9.22 -16.18 -32.93
C ALA A 116 9.79 -16.64 -31.58
N VAL A 117 8.99 -17.39 -30.82
CA VAL A 117 9.47 -18.09 -29.61
C VAL A 117 9.53 -19.57 -29.95
N GLY A 118 10.75 -20.10 -30.07
CA GLY A 118 11.00 -21.53 -30.17
C GLY A 118 11.26 -22.11 -28.78
N TYR A 119 10.67 -23.27 -28.50
CA TYR A 119 11.04 -24.11 -27.37
C TYR A 119 11.46 -25.48 -27.92
N GLU A 120 12.61 -25.98 -27.48
CA GLU A 120 12.98 -27.39 -27.54
C GLU A 120 12.95 -27.95 -26.11
N ASN A 121 12.53 -29.21 -25.97
CA ASN A 121 12.47 -29.89 -24.68
C ASN A 121 13.82 -30.52 -24.30
N GLU A 122 14.10 -30.47 -23.00
CA GLU A 122 14.91 -31.42 -22.22
C GLU A 122 16.18 -32.02 -22.89
N GLU A 123 17.33 -31.38 -22.67
CA GLU A 123 18.42 -31.94 -21.84
C GLU A 123 19.58 -30.93 -21.68
N VAL A 124 19.93 -30.59 -20.43
CA VAL A 124 21.19 -29.95 -19.96
C VAL A 124 21.69 -28.70 -20.73
N ALA A 125 21.42 -27.51 -20.18
CA ALA A 125 22.27 -26.32 -20.39
C ALA A 125 22.25 -25.39 -19.15
N GLU A 126 23.43 -25.06 -18.62
CA GLU A 126 23.62 -24.02 -17.60
C GLU A 126 23.74 -22.64 -18.27
N GLU A 127 23.29 -21.58 -17.57
CA GLU A 127 23.48 -20.14 -17.89
C GLU A 127 23.03 -19.65 -19.28
N ALA A 128 21.87 -18.95 -19.32
CA ALA A 128 21.48 -18.10 -20.44
C ALA A 128 21.42 -16.62 -20.03
N TYR A 129 22.38 -15.82 -20.49
CA TYR A 129 22.37 -14.36 -20.34
C TYR A 129 21.59 -13.71 -21.49
N LEU A 130 20.44 -13.10 -21.19
CA LEU A 130 19.69 -12.31 -22.16
C LEU A 130 20.27 -10.89 -22.27
N THR A 131 21.07 -10.62 -23.30
CA THR A 131 21.52 -9.26 -23.64
C THR A 131 20.64 -8.68 -24.75
N ILE A 132 19.82 -7.68 -24.41
CA ILE A 132 19.05 -6.89 -25.38
C ILE A 132 19.86 -5.62 -25.68
N ALA A 133 20.20 -5.41 -26.95
CA ALA A 133 20.87 -4.19 -27.42
C ALA A 133 20.09 -3.60 -28.62
N PRO A 134 19.62 -2.33 -28.55
CA PRO A 134 18.99 -1.67 -29.68
C PRO A 134 20.05 -1.20 -30.70
N LEU A 135 19.81 -1.52 -31.97
CA LEU A 135 20.64 -1.10 -33.10
C LEU A 135 20.05 0.15 -33.74
N ASN A 136 20.66 1.32 -33.47
CA ASN A 136 20.63 2.59 -34.22
C ASN A 136 21.24 3.67 -33.30
N GLY A 137 22.27 4.44 -33.63
CA GLY A 137 23.05 4.53 -34.88
C GLY A 137 23.52 5.96 -35.15
N TYR A 138 24.57 6.44 -34.47
CA TYR A 138 25.31 7.65 -34.87
C TYR A 138 26.80 7.53 -34.51
N LEU A 139 27.67 8.03 -35.39
CA LEU A 139 29.12 7.88 -35.27
C LEU A 139 29.72 8.76 -34.16
N GLY A 140 30.63 8.15 -33.40
CA GLY A 140 31.65 8.83 -32.59
C GLY A 140 32.84 7.90 -32.43
N ILE A 141 33.88 8.09 -33.25
CA ILE A 141 35.12 7.29 -33.15
C ILE A 141 36.04 7.98 -32.13
N GLU A 142 36.17 7.40 -30.94
CA GLU A 142 37.35 7.58 -30.10
C GLU A 142 37.85 6.23 -29.56
N GLU A 143 39.16 6.16 -29.43
CA GLU A 143 39.95 4.95 -29.25
C GLU A 143 40.01 4.56 -27.76
N ILE A 144 39.40 3.44 -27.38
CA ILE A 144 39.52 2.90 -26.02
C ILE A 144 40.40 1.64 -26.04
N THR A 145 41.63 1.82 -25.58
CA THR A 145 42.52 0.74 -25.19
C THR A 145 41.95 -0.02 -23.99
N SER A 146 42.12 -1.34 -24.00
CA SER A 146 41.76 -2.20 -22.87
C SER A 146 42.57 -1.86 -21.62
N ASP A 147 41.90 -1.66 -20.49
CA ASP A 147 42.39 -2.20 -19.22
C ASP A 147 41.26 -2.41 -18.22
N SER A 148 41.36 -3.50 -17.47
CA SER A 148 40.34 -3.96 -16.53
C SER A 148 40.64 -3.50 -15.11
N GLU A 149 39.72 -2.79 -14.44
CA GLU A 149 39.69 -2.80 -12.97
C GLU A 149 38.28 -2.51 -12.40
N ARG A 150 37.80 -3.41 -11.55
CA ARG A 150 36.59 -3.20 -10.73
C ARG A 150 36.89 -2.15 -9.67
N SER A 151 36.13 -1.05 -9.60
CA SER A 151 36.14 -0.16 -8.43
C SER A 151 34.87 -0.32 -7.58
N ASP A 152 34.97 -1.14 -6.53
CA ASP A 152 33.99 -1.16 -5.45
C ASP A 152 34.17 0.09 -4.58
N SER A 153 33.32 1.10 -4.76
CA SER A 153 33.39 2.35 -4.00
C SER A 153 32.80 2.23 -2.57
N LEU A 154 33.40 1.36 -1.75
CA LEU A 154 33.04 1.20 -0.33
C LEU A 154 33.63 2.33 0.53
N ARG A 155 32.82 3.35 0.83
CA ARG A 155 33.12 4.36 1.87
C ARG A 155 33.12 3.72 3.26
N LEU A 156 34.27 3.22 3.71
CA LEU A 156 34.44 2.71 5.06
C LEU A 156 34.53 3.84 6.11
N ASP A 157 33.66 3.77 7.11
CA ASP A 157 33.66 4.65 8.29
C ASP A 157 34.94 4.45 9.14
N ARG A 158 35.48 5.53 9.71
CA ARG A 158 36.84 5.63 10.28
C ARG A 158 37.06 4.87 11.61
N ASN A 159 36.11 4.04 12.04
CA ASN A 159 36.00 3.51 13.41
C ASN A 159 36.22 1.99 13.56
N TYR A 160 36.62 1.30 12.50
CA TYR A 160 36.83 -0.15 12.50
C TYR A 160 38.28 -0.53 12.17
N VAL A 161 38.82 -1.49 12.92
CA VAL A 161 40.12 -2.12 12.63
C VAL A 161 39.89 -3.58 12.28
N ARG A 162 40.56 -4.06 11.24
CA ARG A 162 40.52 -5.46 10.79
C ARG A 162 41.60 -6.26 11.51
N ASP A 163 41.23 -7.35 12.18
CA ASP A 163 42.19 -8.26 12.81
C ASP A 163 42.94 -9.11 11.78
N SER A 164 43.99 -9.82 12.21
CA SER A 164 44.78 -10.70 11.34
C SER A 164 44.04 -11.94 10.81
N ARG A 165 42.74 -12.08 11.15
CA ARG A 165 41.82 -13.11 10.65
C ARG A 165 40.69 -12.49 9.81
N GLY A 166 40.85 -11.23 9.40
CA GLY A 166 39.95 -10.54 8.48
C GLY A 166 38.68 -9.95 9.12
N ARG A 167 38.51 -10.01 10.45
CA ARG A 167 37.29 -9.60 11.16
C ARG A 167 37.37 -8.15 11.60
N PHE A 168 36.28 -7.40 11.46
CA PHE A 168 36.21 -6.00 11.89
C PHE A 168 35.81 -5.87 13.36
N ALA A 169 36.57 -5.11 14.13
CA ALA A 169 36.25 -4.73 15.50
C ALA A 169 36.12 -3.21 15.62
N ARG A 170 35.06 -2.74 16.29
CA ARG A 170 34.85 -1.32 16.57
C ARG A 170 35.68 -0.89 17.78
N VAL A 171 36.46 0.18 17.64
CA VAL A 171 37.18 0.78 18.78
C VAL A 171 36.22 1.69 19.55
N ALA A 172 36.20 1.58 20.88
CA ALA A 172 35.35 2.37 21.76
C ALA A 172 36.18 3.35 22.60
N GLY A 173 36.02 4.66 22.35
CA GLY A 173 36.68 5.73 23.12
C GLY A 173 37.11 6.91 22.23
N ASN A 174 36.93 8.14 22.72
CA ASN A 174 37.24 9.39 21.99
C ASN A 174 38.72 9.84 22.09
N SER A 175 39.65 8.94 22.43
CA SER A 175 41.09 9.20 22.47
C SER A 175 41.80 8.47 21.33
N GLN A 176 42.57 9.19 20.49
CA GLN A 176 43.24 8.57 19.34
C GLN A 176 44.30 7.54 19.80
N PRO A 177 44.18 6.25 19.45
CA PRO A 177 45.12 5.23 19.87
C PRO A 177 46.32 5.18 18.89
N LYS A 178 47.09 6.27 18.81
CA LYS A 178 48.29 6.31 17.95
C LYS A 178 49.55 5.75 18.61
N GLU A 179 49.63 5.74 19.93
CA GLU A 179 50.92 5.54 20.62
C GLU A 179 51.14 4.11 21.13
N VAL A 180 50.11 3.45 21.68
CA VAL A 180 50.23 2.04 22.15
C VAL A 180 50.48 1.06 20.99
N VAL A 181 49.97 1.36 19.78
CA VAL A 181 50.02 0.49 18.60
C VAL A 181 51.45 0.27 18.07
N ALA A 182 52.42 1.09 18.47
CA ALA A 182 53.81 0.99 18.00
C ALA A 182 54.55 -0.24 18.57
N LEU A 183 54.33 -0.58 19.84
CA LEU A 183 55.05 -1.67 20.52
C LEU A 183 54.53 -3.07 20.13
N ASP A 184 53.20 -3.21 19.99
CA ASP A 184 52.56 -4.47 19.52
C ASP A 184 52.96 -4.86 18.08
N ARG A 185 53.51 -3.93 17.29
CA ARG A 185 53.98 -4.17 15.92
C ARG A 185 55.43 -4.69 15.82
N ILE A 186 56.12 -4.90 16.96
CA ILE A 186 57.45 -5.53 17.01
C ILE A 186 57.32 -7.03 16.70
N ASN A 187 57.30 -7.36 15.41
CA ASN A 187 57.15 -8.72 14.89
C ASN A 187 58.48 -9.29 14.36
N SER A 188 58.44 -10.53 13.84
CA SER A 188 59.61 -11.25 13.31
C SER A 188 60.28 -10.60 12.08
N LYS A 189 59.69 -9.55 11.47
CA LYS A 189 60.22 -8.84 10.29
C LYS A 189 60.80 -7.44 10.59
N THR A 190 60.46 -6.80 11.71
CA THR A 190 61.04 -5.50 12.12
C THR A 190 62.58 -5.55 12.09
N ASN A 191 63.24 -4.56 11.49
CA ASN A 191 64.71 -4.54 11.34
C ASN A 191 65.41 -3.79 12.49
N ILE A 192 66.74 -3.87 12.58
CA ILE A 192 67.50 -3.27 13.72
C ILE A 192 67.38 -1.74 13.74
N ALA A 193 67.36 -1.07 12.59
CA ALA A 193 67.19 0.39 12.52
C ALA A 193 65.82 0.84 13.06
N GLN A 194 64.75 0.10 12.74
CA GLN A 194 63.41 0.32 13.28
C GLN A 194 63.34 0.06 14.79
N LEU A 195 63.95 -1.02 15.29
CA LEU A 195 64.02 -1.30 16.72
C LEU A 195 64.79 -0.21 17.47
N LYS A 196 65.88 0.30 16.87
CA LYS A 196 66.64 1.41 17.43
C LYS A 196 65.82 2.70 17.48
N ALA A 197 65.14 3.07 16.40
CA ALA A 197 64.26 4.24 16.39
C ALA A 197 63.12 4.15 17.42
N ILE A 198 62.58 2.95 17.68
CA ILE A 198 61.61 2.73 18.76
C ILE A 198 62.26 2.91 20.14
N ALA A 199 63.43 2.29 20.38
CA ALA A 199 64.13 2.41 21.66
C ALA A 199 64.53 3.86 21.97
N ASP A 200 65.15 4.56 21.00
CA ASP A 200 65.56 5.96 21.11
C ASP A 200 64.35 6.87 21.38
N LYS A 201 63.22 6.65 20.70
CA LYS A 201 61.97 7.41 20.91
C LYS A 201 61.37 7.23 22.31
N HIS A 202 61.53 6.04 22.91
CA HIS A 202 60.94 5.68 24.20
C HIS A 202 61.98 5.69 25.35
N GLY A 203 63.17 6.26 25.15
CA GLY A 203 64.21 6.36 26.18
C GLY A 203 64.81 5.02 26.65
N ILE A 204 64.60 3.95 25.87
CA ILE A 204 64.97 2.58 26.28
C ILE A 204 66.47 2.37 26.07
N ALA A 205 67.23 2.33 27.17
CA ALA A 205 68.66 2.08 27.14
C ALA A 205 68.97 0.63 26.72
N VAL A 206 69.41 0.44 25.46
CA VAL A 206 69.84 -0.87 24.95
C VAL A 206 71.38 -1.00 25.02
N PRO A 207 71.95 -2.13 25.50
CA PRO A 207 73.40 -2.29 25.61
C PRO A 207 74.15 -2.08 24.29
N LYS A 208 75.27 -1.34 24.32
CA LYS A 208 76.08 -1.04 23.12
C LYS A 208 76.62 -2.28 22.39
N SER A 209 76.70 -3.43 23.07
CA SER A 209 77.08 -4.74 22.54
C SER A 209 75.94 -5.51 21.85
N ALA A 210 74.73 -4.95 21.78
CA ALA A 210 73.57 -5.59 21.15
C ALA A 210 73.64 -5.58 19.61
N HIS A 211 74.58 -6.34 19.04
CA HIS A 211 74.71 -6.49 17.58
C HIS A 211 73.68 -7.45 16.96
N LYS A 212 72.92 -8.17 17.80
CA LYS A 212 71.89 -9.13 17.37
C LYS A 212 70.48 -8.58 17.61
N ARG A 213 69.61 -8.76 16.62
CA ARG A 213 68.23 -8.24 16.60
C ARG A 213 67.36 -8.69 17.78
N GLU A 214 67.59 -9.89 18.30
CA GLU A 214 66.80 -10.43 19.41
C GLU A 214 67.11 -9.75 20.75
N SER A 215 68.35 -9.30 20.95
CA SER A 215 68.75 -8.52 22.13
C SER A 215 68.03 -7.18 22.20
N TRP A 216 67.82 -6.51 21.05
CA TRP A 216 67.00 -5.30 20.97
C TRP A 216 65.53 -5.56 21.31
N ARG A 217 64.96 -6.67 20.84
CA ARG A 217 63.58 -7.06 21.19
C ARG A 217 63.40 -7.35 22.67
N GLN A 218 64.34 -8.08 23.27
CA GLN A 218 64.27 -8.39 24.69
C GLN A 218 64.34 -7.11 25.53
N ALA A 219 65.30 -6.22 25.26
CA ALA A 219 65.43 -4.95 25.98
C ALA A 219 64.16 -4.08 25.91
N ILE A 220 63.53 -3.98 24.73
CA ILE A 220 62.29 -3.21 24.55
C ILE A 220 61.11 -3.87 25.29
N LYS A 221 60.99 -5.21 25.22
CA LYS A 221 59.93 -5.96 25.93
C LYS A 221 60.09 -5.99 27.45
N SER A 222 61.31 -5.88 27.97
CA SER A 222 61.58 -5.82 29.41
C SER A 222 61.43 -4.43 30.01
N HIS A 223 61.21 -3.38 29.20
CA HIS A 223 61.01 -2.03 29.71
C HIS A 223 59.67 -1.95 30.48
N PRO A 224 59.60 -1.31 31.66
CA PRO A 224 58.41 -1.35 32.52
C PRO A 224 57.13 -0.80 31.86
N GLU A 225 57.24 0.16 30.94
CA GLU A 225 56.08 0.65 30.15
C GLU A 225 55.70 -0.26 28.97
N GLY A 226 56.54 -1.24 28.60
CA GLY A 226 56.31 -2.22 27.55
C GLY A 226 55.70 -3.54 28.02
N SER A 227 55.42 -3.69 29.33
CA SER A 227 54.89 -4.91 29.93
C SER A 227 53.38 -4.79 30.23
N PRO A 228 52.49 -5.42 29.44
CA PRO A 228 51.06 -5.39 29.71
C PRO A 228 50.72 -6.24 30.94
N TYR A 229 50.53 -5.59 32.09
CA TYR A 229 49.96 -6.17 33.30
C TYR A 229 48.53 -6.68 33.05
N PHE A 230 48.40 -7.94 32.65
CA PHE A 230 47.13 -8.68 32.71
C PHE A 230 46.94 -9.30 34.10
N GLU A 231 46.66 -8.48 35.10
CA GLU A 231 45.89 -8.98 36.24
C GLU A 231 44.52 -9.39 35.74
N LYS A 232 44.23 -10.70 35.79
CA LYS A 232 42.89 -11.24 35.53
C LYS A 232 41.94 -10.84 36.67
N LYS A 233 41.44 -9.60 36.65
CA LYS A 233 40.21 -9.29 37.39
C LYS A 233 39.13 -10.29 36.96
N PRO A 234 38.39 -10.91 37.89
CA PRO A 234 37.35 -11.86 37.53
C PRO A 234 36.35 -11.16 36.61
N ARG A 235 36.03 -11.78 35.45
CA ARG A 235 35.02 -11.26 34.54
C ARG A 235 33.71 -11.13 35.30
N ALA A 236 33.34 -9.89 35.64
CA ALA A 236 31.94 -9.55 35.89
C ALA A 236 31.15 -10.10 34.69
N LYS A 237 30.10 -10.89 34.95
CA LYS A 237 29.24 -11.41 33.89
C LYS A 237 28.77 -10.19 33.08
N SER A 238 29.25 -10.06 31.85
CA SER A 238 28.81 -8.97 30.97
C SER A 238 27.28 -9.03 30.94
N PRO A 239 26.57 -7.92 31.19
CA PRO A 239 25.12 -7.94 31.14
C PRO A 239 24.73 -8.52 29.79
N ILE A 240 23.89 -9.57 29.82
CA ILE A 240 23.37 -10.20 28.60
C ILE A 240 22.86 -9.05 27.74
N PRO A 241 23.40 -8.83 26.53
CA PRO A 241 23.03 -7.68 25.73
C PRO A 241 21.54 -7.79 25.42
N GLY A 242 20.75 -7.04 26.18
CA GLY A 242 19.30 -7.01 26.02
C GLY A 242 19.01 -6.69 24.57
N LYS A 243 18.11 -7.46 23.94
CA LYS A 243 17.75 -7.31 22.53
C LYS A 243 17.40 -5.85 22.27
N ARG A 244 18.36 -5.07 21.72
CA ARG A 244 18.11 -3.69 21.34
C ARG A 244 17.01 -3.76 20.29
N LYS A 245 15.92 -3.01 20.49
CA LYS A 245 14.95 -2.79 19.42
C LYS A 245 15.74 -2.25 18.23
N SER A 246 15.66 -2.92 17.09
CA SER A 246 16.23 -2.40 15.84
C SER A 246 15.57 -1.07 15.54
N SER A 247 16.34 -0.06 15.16
CA SER A 247 15.76 1.24 14.81
C SER A 247 14.95 1.14 13.50
N LEU A 248 14.11 2.13 13.22
CA LEU A 248 13.31 2.18 12.00
C LEU A 248 14.21 2.07 10.76
N GLU A 249 15.33 2.78 10.73
CA GLU A 249 16.29 2.79 9.63
C GLU A 249 16.93 1.41 9.42
N GLN A 250 17.21 0.68 10.50
CA GLN A 250 17.71 -0.69 10.40
C GLN A 250 16.68 -1.65 9.82
N ARG A 251 15.38 -1.43 10.07
CA ARG A 251 14.31 -2.25 9.49
C ARG A 251 14.09 -1.93 8.03
N ILE A 252 14.06 -0.65 7.66
CA ILE A 252 13.92 -0.21 6.26
C ILE A 252 15.06 -0.79 5.42
N PHE A 253 16.30 -0.70 5.89
CA PHE A 253 17.48 -1.31 5.23
C PHE A 253 17.41 -2.85 5.10
N GLN A 254 16.59 -3.52 5.92
CA GLN A 254 16.40 -4.97 5.92
C GLN A 254 15.12 -5.42 5.21
N THR A 255 14.29 -4.49 4.74
CA THR A 255 12.98 -4.79 4.13
C THR A 255 13.16 -5.08 2.65
N ASP A 256 12.77 -6.28 2.22
CA ASP A 256 12.57 -6.56 0.80
C ASP A 256 11.26 -5.91 0.34
N PHE A 257 11.36 -4.84 -0.44
CA PHE A 257 10.21 -4.11 -0.98
C PHE A 257 9.53 -4.82 -2.17
N SER A 258 9.93 -6.04 -2.53
CA SER A 258 9.15 -6.94 -3.39
C SER A 258 8.25 -7.92 -2.61
N ASP A 259 8.50 -8.10 -1.30
CA ASP A 259 7.69 -8.95 -0.42
C ASP A 259 6.66 -8.11 0.37
N HIS A 260 5.38 -8.21 -0.03
CA HIS A 260 4.30 -7.49 0.63
C HIS A 260 4.21 -7.74 2.14
N LYS A 261 4.62 -8.92 2.64
CA LYS A 261 4.57 -9.24 4.07
C LYS A 261 5.62 -8.45 4.86
N GLN A 262 6.77 -8.18 4.25
CA GLN A 262 7.80 -7.33 4.85
C GLN A 262 7.40 -5.86 4.81
N ILE A 263 6.78 -5.39 3.73
CA ILE A 263 6.16 -4.06 3.65
C ILE A 263 5.11 -3.86 4.76
N ILE A 264 4.14 -4.79 4.89
CA ILE A 264 3.12 -4.78 5.94
C ILE A 264 3.77 -4.80 7.33
N PHE A 265 4.79 -5.63 7.54
CA PHE A 265 5.50 -5.68 8.82
C PHE A 265 6.19 -4.36 9.18
N LEU A 266 6.81 -3.69 8.19
CA LEU A 266 7.44 -2.38 8.36
C LEU A 266 6.40 -1.30 8.71
N GLY A 267 5.29 -1.23 7.97
CA GLY A 267 4.21 -0.28 8.25
C GLY A 267 3.54 -0.52 9.60
N LYS A 268 3.32 -1.79 9.97
CA LYS A 268 2.83 -2.21 11.30
C LYS A 268 3.79 -1.82 12.42
N PHE A 269 5.10 -1.96 12.19
CA PHE A 269 6.09 -1.53 13.16
C PHE A 269 5.98 -0.03 13.43
N LEU A 270 5.98 0.82 12.41
CA LEU A 270 5.85 2.28 12.61
C LEU A 270 4.49 2.65 13.21
N ALA A 271 3.38 2.09 12.72
CA ALA A 271 2.05 2.33 13.26
C ALA A 271 1.98 2.04 14.77
N SER A 272 2.61 0.95 15.24
CA SER A 272 2.65 0.56 16.66
C SER A 272 3.47 1.49 17.58
N GLU A 273 4.34 2.34 17.03
CA GLU A 273 5.07 3.35 17.82
C GLU A 273 4.26 4.65 18.02
N HIS A 274 3.30 4.91 17.12
CA HIS A 274 2.55 6.18 17.05
C HIS A 274 1.07 6.07 17.43
N ILE A 275 0.40 4.94 17.20
CA ILE A 275 -1.00 4.69 17.54
C ILE A 275 -1.06 3.79 18.79
N LYS A 276 -1.78 4.26 19.81
CA LYS A 276 -1.86 3.64 21.14
C LYS A 276 -3.29 3.50 21.65
N SER A 277 -4.20 4.35 21.19
CA SER A 277 -5.56 4.52 21.73
C SER A 277 -6.65 3.93 20.81
N SER A 278 -6.36 2.80 20.14
CA SER A 278 -7.32 2.13 19.25
C SER A 278 -8.56 1.62 19.98
N GLU A 279 -8.37 1.04 21.17
CA GLU A 279 -9.43 0.38 21.92
C GLU A 279 -10.21 1.37 22.81
N PRO A 280 -11.55 1.19 22.96
CA PRO A 280 -12.33 1.89 23.97
C PRO A 280 -11.76 1.69 25.38
N SER A 281 -11.81 2.74 26.21
CA SER A 281 -11.43 2.59 27.62
C SER A 281 -12.43 1.69 28.36
N GLU A 282 -12.00 1.09 29.48
CA GLU A 282 -12.92 0.32 30.34
C GLU A 282 -14.14 1.16 30.76
N GLU A 283 -13.94 2.47 30.99
CA GLU A 283 -15.03 3.39 31.31
C GLU A 283 -15.98 3.67 30.13
N GLU A 284 -15.47 3.72 28.89
CA GLU A 284 -16.28 3.82 27.67
C GLU A 284 -17.11 2.55 27.45
N LEU A 285 -16.50 1.37 27.68
CA LEU A 285 -17.19 0.08 27.63
C LEU A 285 -18.31 -0.01 28.68
N GLN A 286 -18.01 0.30 29.95
CA GLN A 286 -19.02 0.33 31.02
C GLN A 286 -20.15 1.34 30.74
N ALA A 287 -19.85 2.49 30.13
CA ALA A 287 -20.86 3.47 29.71
C ALA A 287 -21.72 2.93 28.54
N MET A 288 -21.11 2.27 27.56
CA MET A 288 -21.81 1.61 26.45
C MET A 288 -22.72 0.48 26.94
N GLU A 289 -22.24 -0.36 27.86
CA GLU A 289 -23.01 -1.44 28.48
C GLU A 289 -24.19 -0.88 29.27
N SER A 290 -23.95 0.13 30.12
CA SER A 290 -24.99 0.83 30.87
C SER A 290 -26.08 1.40 29.96
N ARG A 291 -25.68 2.06 28.85
CA ARG A 291 -26.61 2.58 27.83
C ARG A 291 -27.45 1.44 27.25
N ASN A 292 -26.80 0.36 26.81
CA ASN A 292 -27.49 -0.78 26.20
C ASN A 292 -28.43 -1.49 27.20
N GLU A 293 -28.05 -1.58 28.49
CA GLU A 293 -28.87 -2.16 29.57
C GLU A 293 -30.10 -1.31 29.87
N PHE A 294 -29.94 0.00 30.07
CA PHE A 294 -31.06 0.90 30.33
C PHE A 294 -32.02 1.00 29.14
N GLY A 295 -31.51 0.94 27.90
CA GLY A 295 -32.34 0.85 26.70
C GLY A 295 -33.23 -0.39 26.69
N LYS A 296 -32.66 -1.57 26.96
CA LYS A 296 -33.43 -2.83 27.10
C LYS A 296 -34.47 -2.76 28.23
N LYS A 297 -34.10 -2.21 29.38
CA LYS A 297 -35.00 -2.05 30.54
C LYS A 297 -36.15 -1.06 30.25
N ALA A 298 -35.87 0.05 29.56
CA ALA A 298 -36.90 0.99 29.12
C ALA A 298 -37.90 0.34 28.15
N GLN A 299 -37.40 -0.39 27.14
CA GLN A 299 -38.25 -1.13 26.20
C GLN A 299 -39.12 -2.21 26.90
N ALA A 300 -38.57 -2.93 27.88
CA ALA A 300 -39.33 -3.91 28.66
C ALA A 300 -40.43 -3.26 29.50
N ALA A 301 -40.13 -2.15 30.20
CA ALA A 301 -41.11 -1.41 30.99
C ALA A 301 -42.25 -0.81 30.13
N LEU A 302 -41.93 -0.34 28.91
CA LEU A 302 -42.93 0.12 27.94
C LEU A 302 -43.85 -1.01 27.48
N LYS A 303 -43.29 -2.20 27.15
CA LYS A 303 -44.09 -3.40 26.81
C LYS A 303 -45.00 -3.83 27.96
N ALA A 304 -44.53 -3.71 29.20
CA ALA A 304 -45.33 -3.95 30.41
C ALA A 304 -46.32 -2.81 30.76
N ARG A 305 -46.38 -1.74 29.95
CA ARG A 305 -47.18 -0.52 30.19
C ARG A 305 -46.87 0.21 31.50
N ASN A 306 -45.70 -0.05 32.11
CA ASN A 306 -45.25 0.62 33.34
C ASN A 306 -44.53 1.95 33.01
N THR A 307 -45.32 3.00 32.77
CA THR A 307 -44.82 4.32 32.33
C THR A 307 -43.87 4.97 33.34
N LYS A 308 -44.11 4.81 34.65
CA LYS A 308 -43.25 5.35 35.72
C LYS A 308 -41.86 4.72 35.69
N GLU A 309 -41.79 3.40 35.52
CA GLU A 309 -40.52 2.68 35.44
C GLU A 309 -39.82 2.90 34.08
N ALA A 310 -40.57 2.96 32.98
CA ALA A 310 -40.03 3.34 31.68
C ALA A 310 -39.33 4.70 31.74
N ASN A 311 -39.99 5.73 32.28
CA ASN A 311 -39.40 7.08 32.41
C ASN A 311 -38.13 7.08 33.29
N LYS A 312 -38.07 6.24 34.34
CA LYS A 312 -36.85 6.06 35.15
C LYS A 312 -35.71 5.52 34.29
N TYR A 313 -35.94 4.45 33.53
CA TYR A 313 -34.89 3.86 32.69
C TYR A 313 -34.51 4.75 31.49
N ILE A 314 -35.43 5.51 30.92
CA ILE A 314 -35.14 6.50 29.86
C ILE A 314 -34.20 7.59 30.39
N ASN A 315 -34.43 8.10 31.60
CA ASN A 315 -33.53 9.09 32.22
C ASN A 315 -32.14 8.49 32.52
N SER A 316 -32.08 7.23 32.96
CA SER A 316 -30.80 6.51 33.13
C SER A 316 -30.09 6.24 31.80
N PHE A 317 -30.84 5.92 30.74
CA PHE A 317 -30.35 5.74 29.38
C PHE A 317 -29.69 7.02 28.86
N HIS A 318 -30.38 8.17 28.86
CA HIS A 318 -29.82 9.44 28.39
C HIS A 318 -28.56 9.84 29.19
N LYS A 319 -28.50 9.54 30.50
CA LYS A 319 -27.29 9.78 31.31
C LYS A 319 -26.11 8.90 30.89
N ALA A 320 -26.35 7.62 30.62
CA ALA A 320 -25.32 6.69 30.15
C ALA A 320 -24.88 6.98 28.71
N GLU A 321 -25.82 7.33 27.84
CA GLU A 321 -25.60 7.77 26.46
C GLU A 321 -24.70 9.00 26.41
N LYS A 322 -25.06 10.08 27.12
CA LYS A 322 -24.23 11.29 27.20
C LYS A 322 -22.81 11.02 27.73
N LYS A 323 -22.66 10.07 28.68
CA LYS A 323 -21.34 9.66 29.16
C LYS A 323 -20.55 8.91 28.08
N TYR A 324 -21.19 7.97 27.39
CA TYR A 324 -20.59 7.22 26.29
C TYR A 324 -20.17 8.14 25.14
N GLU A 325 -21.04 9.09 24.73
CA GLU A 325 -20.75 10.05 23.66
C GLU A 325 -19.55 10.95 23.98
N ALA A 326 -19.42 11.40 25.23
CA ALA A 326 -18.27 12.18 25.68
C ALA A 326 -16.96 11.37 25.54
N LEU A 327 -16.93 10.16 26.11
CA LEU A 327 -15.75 9.29 26.08
C LEU A 327 -15.37 8.85 24.65
N ALA A 328 -16.36 8.47 23.84
CA ALA A 328 -16.15 8.11 22.44
C ALA A 328 -15.68 9.31 21.59
N SER A 329 -16.13 10.54 21.90
CA SER A 329 -15.64 11.77 21.27
C SER A 329 -14.19 12.07 21.67
N GLU A 330 -13.84 11.94 22.94
CA GLU A 330 -12.47 12.08 23.46
C GLU A 330 -11.53 11.07 22.80
N ARG A 331 -11.89 9.78 22.75
CA ARG A 331 -11.10 8.76 22.04
C ARG A 331 -10.99 9.05 20.55
N LYS A 332 -12.05 9.52 19.88
CA LYS A 332 -12.00 9.91 18.47
C LYS A 332 -11.04 11.09 18.22
N GLN A 333 -10.96 12.05 19.13
CA GLN A 333 -9.98 13.15 19.06
C GLN A 333 -8.55 12.65 19.30
N ALA A 334 -8.34 11.77 20.30
CA ALA A 334 -7.05 11.13 20.53
C ALA A 334 -6.56 10.34 19.30
N LEU A 335 -7.45 9.57 18.66
CA LEU A 335 -7.14 8.85 17.43
C LEU A 335 -6.74 9.78 16.28
N VAL A 336 -7.41 10.93 16.12
CA VAL A 336 -7.03 11.93 15.09
C VAL A 336 -5.63 12.47 15.34
N ILE A 337 -5.28 12.75 16.61
CA ILE A 337 -3.94 13.20 17.00
C ILE A 337 -2.90 12.11 16.75
N GLU A 338 -3.18 10.85 17.10
CA GLU A 338 -2.26 9.72 16.89
C GLU A 338 -2.01 9.43 15.40
N HIS A 339 -3.03 9.49 14.55
CA HIS A 339 -2.86 9.27 13.11
C HIS A 339 -2.16 10.46 12.44
N GLN A 340 -2.37 11.70 12.92
CA GLN A 340 -1.56 12.84 12.50
C GLN A 340 -0.09 12.69 12.92
N ASN A 341 0.18 12.27 14.16
CA ASN A 341 1.54 12.02 14.64
C ASN A 341 2.26 10.92 13.83
N LEU A 342 1.54 9.88 13.40
CA LEU A 342 2.06 8.85 12.50
C LEU A 342 2.37 9.43 11.10
N LYS A 343 1.45 10.22 10.55
CA LYS A 343 1.63 10.91 9.26
C LYS A 343 2.85 11.84 9.27
N ASP A 344 3.02 12.60 10.35
CA ASP A 344 4.18 13.47 10.58
C ASP A 344 5.47 12.66 10.74
N ALA A 345 5.41 11.45 11.31
CA ALA A 345 6.56 10.56 11.43
C ALA A 345 7.02 9.99 10.08
N ILE A 346 6.09 9.64 9.19
CA ILE A 346 6.39 9.25 7.80
C ILE A 346 7.08 10.42 7.09
N ALA A 347 6.50 11.62 7.15
CA ALA A 347 7.11 12.80 6.52
C ALA A 347 8.49 13.16 7.11
N LYS A 348 8.67 12.96 8.42
CA LYS A 348 9.95 13.17 9.12
C LYS A 348 11.00 12.12 8.73
N HIS A 349 10.61 10.88 8.42
CA HIS A 349 11.54 9.84 7.97
C HIS A 349 12.27 10.26 6.68
N HIS A 350 11.55 10.79 5.69
CA HIS A 350 12.15 11.28 4.45
C HIS A 350 12.92 12.60 4.61
N GLY A 351 12.63 13.38 5.66
CA GLY A 351 13.42 14.55 6.03
C GLY A 351 13.35 15.75 5.07
N LEU A 352 12.44 15.76 4.09
CA LEU A 352 12.30 16.89 3.16
C LEU A 352 11.83 18.16 3.89
N SER A 353 12.64 19.21 3.80
CA SER A 353 12.32 20.51 4.40
C SER A 353 11.06 21.13 3.75
N PRO A 354 10.33 22.01 4.46
CA PRO A 354 9.23 22.76 3.85
C PRO A 354 9.64 23.52 2.59
N SER A 355 10.86 24.08 2.55
CA SER A 355 11.37 24.79 1.37
C SER A 355 11.58 23.86 0.16
N VAL A 356 12.08 22.65 0.34
CA VAL A 356 12.27 21.67 -0.75
C VAL A 356 10.92 21.20 -1.26
N LYS A 357 9.99 20.81 -0.37
CA LYS A 357 8.65 20.35 -0.75
C LYS A 357 7.87 21.41 -1.52
N ASN A 358 7.92 22.65 -1.06
CA ASN A 358 7.28 23.77 -1.76
C ASN A 358 7.97 24.05 -3.10
N ALA A 359 9.31 24.02 -3.18
CA ALA A 359 10.02 24.21 -4.44
C ALA A 359 9.68 23.12 -5.48
N MET A 360 9.49 21.87 -5.06
CA MET A 360 9.01 20.79 -5.93
C MET A 360 7.60 21.09 -6.45
N ALA A 361 6.65 21.49 -5.59
CA ALA A 361 5.30 21.86 -6.02
C ALA A 361 5.28 23.12 -6.92
N GLU A 362 6.15 24.11 -6.67
CA GLU A 362 6.30 25.31 -7.51
C GLU A 362 6.95 25.01 -8.88
N SER A 363 7.69 23.91 -9.03
CA SER A 363 8.31 23.50 -10.31
C SER A 363 7.35 22.80 -11.29
N VAL A 364 6.15 22.43 -10.82
CA VAL A 364 5.10 21.79 -11.62
C VAL A 364 4.48 22.82 -12.58
N VAL A 365 4.17 22.40 -13.81
CA VAL A 365 3.37 23.19 -14.76
C VAL A 365 1.88 22.95 -14.51
N TYR A 366 1.10 24.03 -14.40
CA TYR A 366 -0.34 23.99 -14.10
C TYR A 366 -1.15 24.50 -15.30
N ASP A 367 -1.81 23.59 -16.04
CA ASP A 367 -2.79 23.96 -17.06
C ASP A 367 -4.22 23.75 -16.54
N LEU A 368 -4.66 24.73 -15.75
CA LEU A 368 -5.93 24.72 -15.04
C LEU A 368 -6.73 25.98 -15.41
N PRO A 369 -7.21 26.12 -16.66
CA PRO A 369 -7.74 27.38 -17.20
C PRO A 369 -9.01 27.89 -16.50
N LYS A 370 -9.67 27.04 -15.70
CA LYS A 370 -10.86 27.36 -14.90
C LYS A 370 -10.56 27.55 -13.41
N ALA A 371 -9.36 27.20 -12.92
CA ALA A 371 -9.03 27.26 -11.51
C ALA A 371 -8.68 28.69 -11.08
N SER A 372 -9.22 29.11 -9.93
CA SER A 372 -8.81 30.36 -9.30
C SER A 372 -7.38 30.29 -8.75
N PRO A 373 -6.71 31.43 -8.52
CA PRO A 373 -5.41 31.47 -7.86
C PRO A 373 -5.41 30.81 -6.46
N LYS A 374 -6.57 30.76 -5.80
CA LYS A 374 -6.75 30.06 -4.52
C LYS A 374 -6.68 28.54 -4.71
N GLU A 375 -7.42 27.99 -5.67
CA GLU A 375 -7.41 26.55 -5.96
C GLU A 375 -6.03 26.09 -6.43
N ILE A 376 -5.34 26.86 -7.28
CA ILE A 376 -3.95 26.56 -7.68
C ILE A 376 -3.02 26.52 -6.46
N LYS A 377 -3.22 27.41 -5.47
CA LYS A 377 -2.46 27.39 -4.21
C LYS A 377 -2.81 26.16 -3.35
N GLU A 378 -4.08 25.79 -3.24
CA GLU A 378 -4.52 24.60 -2.50
C GLU A 378 -3.94 23.32 -3.13
N ILE A 379 -3.91 23.21 -4.46
CA ILE A 379 -3.26 22.11 -5.19
C ILE A 379 -1.75 22.06 -4.90
N LYS A 380 -1.05 23.22 -4.92
CA LYS A 380 0.37 23.31 -4.54
C LYS A 380 0.63 22.87 -3.10
N ASP A 381 -0.22 23.28 -2.16
CA ASP A 381 -0.12 22.86 -0.76
C ASP A 381 -0.31 21.33 -0.64
N HIS A 382 -1.26 20.74 -1.37
CA HIS A 382 -1.50 19.30 -1.41
C HIS A 382 -0.31 18.51 -2.00
N LEU A 383 0.26 18.98 -3.12
CA LEU A 383 1.46 18.39 -3.73
C LEU A 383 2.65 18.42 -2.78
N ALA A 384 2.94 19.58 -2.17
CA ALA A 384 4.02 19.73 -1.21
C ALA A 384 3.83 18.85 0.05
N GLU A 385 2.59 18.64 0.49
CA GLU A 385 2.29 17.70 1.57
C GLU A 385 2.56 16.25 1.15
N PHE A 386 2.05 15.82 -0.02
CA PHE A 386 2.27 14.48 -0.55
C PHE A 386 3.76 14.17 -0.74
N TYR A 387 4.52 15.08 -1.36
CA TYR A 387 5.97 14.94 -1.53
C TYR A 387 6.70 14.79 -0.19
N GLY A 388 6.18 15.39 0.88
CA GLY A 388 6.68 15.13 2.23
C GLY A 388 6.49 13.68 2.68
N LEU A 389 5.32 13.11 2.43
CA LEU A 389 4.94 11.73 2.82
C LEU A 389 5.63 10.66 1.98
N SER A 390 5.94 10.95 0.71
CA SER A 390 6.56 10.01 -0.23
C SER A 390 8.07 10.21 -0.37
N GLY A 391 8.66 11.19 0.32
CA GLY A 391 10.05 11.60 0.12
C GLY A 391 10.34 12.12 -1.29
N GLY A 392 9.34 12.69 -1.95
CA GLY A 392 9.42 13.17 -3.33
C GLY A 392 9.17 12.08 -4.38
N LYS A 393 8.89 10.84 -3.98
CA LYS A 393 8.41 9.81 -4.90
C LYS A 393 7.03 10.17 -5.44
N GLY A 394 6.75 9.77 -6.67
CA GLY A 394 5.54 10.17 -7.38
C GLY A 394 5.44 11.67 -7.68
N ALA A 395 6.58 12.38 -7.74
CA ALA A 395 6.61 13.76 -8.19
C ALA A 395 6.27 13.87 -9.69
N VAL A 396 5.37 14.78 -10.01
CA VAL A 396 4.86 15.04 -11.36
C VAL A 396 5.46 16.32 -11.93
N SER A 397 5.55 16.42 -13.26
CA SER A 397 5.94 17.65 -13.97
C SER A 397 4.75 18.50 -14.36
N TYR A 398 3.55 17.92 -14.44
CA TYR A 398 2.37 18.59 -15.02
C TYR A 398 1.08 18.24 -14.26
N VAL A 399 0.21 19.24 -14.10
CA VAL A 399 -1.13 19.11 -13.52
C VAL A 399 -2.12 19.82 -14.43
N GLU A 400 -3.14 19.10 -14.89
CA GLU A 400 -4.10 19.61 -15.88
C GLU A 400 -5.58 19.40 -15.51
N HIS A 401 -6.46 20.10 -16.24
CA HIS A 401 -7.90 19.79 -16.33
C HIS A 401 -8.32 19.56 -17.79
N SER A 402 -7.94 18.40 -18.34
CA SER A 402 -8.27 17.98 -19.70
C SER A 402 -9.59 17.21 -19.80
N SER A 403 -10.04 16.57 -18.72
CA SER A 403 -11.29 15.80 -18.69
C SER A 403 -11.96 15.77 -17.31
N ASP A 404 -13.24 15.39 -17.27
CA ASP A 404 -14.04 15.26 -16.06
C ASP A 404 -13.54 14.18 -15.08
N ARG A 405 -12.93 13.10 -15.58
CA ARG A 405 -12.43 11.95 -14.79
C ARG A 405 -10.95 12.16 -14.48
N ALA A 406 -10.60 12.14 -13.20
CA ALA A 406 -9.20 12.20 -12.79
C ALA A 406 -8.43 10.96 -13.28
N PHE A 407 -7.13 11.14 -13.59
CA PHE A 407 -6.23 10.05 -13.99
C PHE A 407 -4.76 10.46 -13.83
N ALA A 408 -3.89 9.47 -13.63
CA ALA A 408 -2.44 9.58 -13.67
C ALA A 408 -1.87 9.04 -14.98
N ASN A 409 -0.99 9.80 -15.62
CA ASN A 409 -0.27 9.40 -16.83
C ASN A 409 1.23 9.30 -16.55
N GLU A 410 1.74 8.07 -16.45
CA GLU A 410 3.14 7.75 -16.21
C GLU A 410 4.08 8.39 -17.24
N GLN A 411 3.79 8.19 -18.53
CA GLN A 411 4.68 8.54 -19.63
C GLN A 411 4.89 10.05 -19.78
N GLN A 412 3.90 10.85 -19.36
CA GLN A 412 3.96 12.30 -19.34
C GLN A 412 4.30 12.87 -17.94
N SER A 413 4.47 12.02 -16.92
CA SER A 413 4.65 12.42 -15.52
C SER A 413 3.59 13.45 -15.08
N LEU A 414 2.32 13.15 -15.39
CA LEU A 414 1.20 14.07 -15.36
C LEU A 414 0.04 13.52 -14.51
N ILE A 415 -0.75 14.41 -13.90
CA ILE A 415 -2.07 14.09 -13.37
C ILE A 415 -3.14 15.04 -13.94
N ASN A 416 -4.29 14.48 -14.34
CA ASN A 416 -5.52 15.24 -14.56
C ASN A 416 -6.33 15.22 -13.27
N VAL A 417 -6.70 16.39 -12.74
CA VAL A 417 -7.42 16.49 -11.44
C VAL A 417 -8.93 16.27 -11.55
N GLY A 418 -9.45 16.06 -12.76
CA GLY A 418 -10.88 15.87 -12.98
C GLY A 418 -11.72 17.11 -12.63
N ASN A 419 -13.04 16.94 -12.53
CA ASN A 419 -13.97 17.99 -12.12
C ASN A 419 -13.95 18.32 -10.61
N LYS A 420 -13.04 17.73 -9.82
CA LYS A 420 -12.95 17.93 -8.38
C LYS A 420 -11.50 18.00 -7.94
N THR A 421 -11.01 19.21 -7.71
CA THR A 421 -9.66 19.54 -7.21
C THR A 421 -9.47 19.25 -5.70
N ASN A 422 -10.12 18.21 -5.16
CA ASN A 422 -9.96 17.85 -3.76
C ASN A 422 -8.62 17.14 -3.50
N LYS A 423 -8.18 17.20 -2.24
CA LYS A 423 -6.91 16.64 -1.80
C LYS A 423 -6.81 15.14 -2.04
N GLU A 424 -7.94 14.44 -1.88
CA GLU A 424 -7.96 12.99 -1.92
C GLU A 424 -7.74 12.47 -3.35
N ILE A 425 -8.37 13.08 -4.36
CA ILE A 425 -8.09 12.78 -5.77
C ILE A 425 -6.62 13.06 -6.10
N ILE A 426 -6.08 14.22 -5.67
CA ILE A 426 -4.66 14.54 -5.91
C ILE A 426 -3.75 13.47 -5.27
N PHE A 427 -4.04 13.04 -4.05
CA PHE A 427 -3.26 11.97 -3.39
C PHE A 427 -3.40 10.63 -4.12
N HIS A 428 -4.61 10.27 -4.57
CA HIS A 428 -4.89 9.05 -5.35
C HIS A 428 -4.03 9.00 -6.62
N GLU A 429 -4.07 10.04 -7.45
CA GLU A 429 -3.32 10.08 -8.71
C GLU A 429 -1.80 10.11 -8.48
N LEU A 430 -1.30 10.82 -7.45
CA LEU A 430 0.12 10.79 -7.08
C LEU A 430 0.54 9.43 -6.50
N GLY A 431 -0.39 8.68 -5.89
CA GLY A 431 -0.18 7.32 -5.41
C GLY A 431 0.18 6.35 -6.53
N HIS A 432 -0.48 6.47 -7.68
CA HIS A 432 -0.09 5.74 -8.89
C HIS A 432 1.35 6.08 -9.31
N HIS A 433 1.75 7.35 -9.30
CA HIS A 433 3.12 7.75 -9.63
C HIS A 433 4.19 7.25 -8.63
N VAL A 434 3.83 6.98 -7.36
CA VAL A 434 4.75 6.29 -6.44
C VAL A 434 4.92 4.82 -6.83
N GLU A 435 3.85 4.18 -7.29
CA GLU A 435 3.84 2.77 -7.71
C GLU A 435 4.56 2.56 -9.06
N TYR A 436 4.33 3.44 -10.05
CA TYR A 436 5.06 3.48 -11.32
C TYR A 436 6.57 3.59 -11.10
N ASN A 437 7.00 4.49 -10.21
CA ASN A 437 8.41 4.72 -9.91
C ASN A 437 9.05 3.62 -9.03
N SER A 438 8.33 2.54 -8.69
CA SER A 438 8.83 1.47 -7.83
C SER A 438 8.27 0.09 -8.23
N SER A 439 8.93 -0.54 -9.21
CA SER A 439 8.57 -1.89 -9.69
C SER A 439 8.52 -2.96 -8.59
N SER A 440 9.32 -2.83 -7.53
CA SER A 440 9.27 -3.70 -6.36
C SER A 440 7.96 -3.54 -5.60
N VAL A 441 7.56 -2.30 -5.27
CA VAL A 441 6.29 -1.99 -4.58
C VAL A 441 5.09 -2.37 -5.46
N GLN A 442 5.15 -2.13 -6.77
CA GLN A 442 4.11 -2.56 -7.70
C GLN A 442 3.98 -4.10 -7.75
N SER A 443 5.09 -4.84 -7.70
CA SER A 443 5.05 -6.31 -7.61
C SER A 443 4.45 -6.77 -6.29
N ALA A 444 4.90 -6.18 -5.18
CA ALA A 444 4.34 -6.46 -3.87
C ALA A 444 2.84 -6.16 -3.79
N ALA A 445 2.37 -5.06 -4.40
CA ALA A 445 0.96 -4.69 -4.47
C ALA A 445 0.12 -5.73 -5.24
N ARG A 446 0.59 -6.18 -6.41
CA ARG A 446 -0.06 -7.27 -7.17
C ARG A 446 -0.13 -8.56 -6.36
N ASP A 447 0.97 -8.94 -5.71
CA ASP A 447 1.03 -10.18 -4.95
C ASP A 447 0.21 -10.11 -3.66
N TRP A 448 0.07 -8.92 -3.07
CA TRP A 448 -0.83 -8.64 -1.95
C TRP A 448 -2.30 -8.86 -2.35
N VAL A 449 -2.76 -8.23 -3.44
CA VAL A 449 -4.13 -8.42 -3.97
C VAL A 449 -4.41 -9.90 -4.23
N LYS A 450 -3.50 -10.60 -4.92
CA LYS A 450 -3.65 -12.04 -5.20
C LYS A 450 -3.68 -12.90 -3.94
N SER A 451 -2.84 -12.59 -2.95
CA SER A 451 -2.74 -13.37 -1.70
C SER A 451 -3.97 -13.27 -0.82
N ARG A 452 -4.73 -12.18 -0.96
CA ARG A 452 -5.97 -11.93 -0.24
C ARG A 452 -7.24 -12.33 -1.00
N ALA A 453 -7.22 -12.28 -2.33
CA ALA A 453 -8.39 -12.55 -3.17
C ALA A 453 -9.09 -13.87 -2.82
N THR A 454 -10.37 -13.79 -2.47
CA THR A 454 -11.25 -14.93 -2.18
C THR A 454 -11.50 -15.82 -3.40
N SER A 455 -11.30 -15.29 -4.61
CA SER A 455 -11.27 -16.02 -5.86
C SER A 455 -10.22 -15.42 -6.80
N GLN A 456 -9.49 -16.27 -7.51
CA GLN A 456 -8.57 -15.87 -8.59
C GLN A 456 -9.29 -15.64 -9.93
N THR A 457 -10.61 -15.88 -9.99
CA THR A 457 -11.44 -15.54 -11.16
C THR A 457 -11.93 -14.10 -11.02
N PRO A 458 -11.59 -13.18 -11.93
CA PRO A 458 -12.09 -11.82 -11.86
C PRO A 458 -13.60 -11.75 -12.05
N ALA A 459 -14.25 -10.84 -11.32
CA ALA A 459 -15.66 -10.48 -11.50
C ALA A 459 -15.77 -9.01 -11.91
N LYS A 460 -16.89 -8.60 -12.52
CA LYS A 460 -17.09 -7.18 -12.89
C LYS A 460 -17.20 -6.31 -11.65
N LEU A 461 -16.58 -5.13 -11.68
CA LEU A 461 -16.71 -4.14 -10.61
C LEU A 461 -18.15 -3.66 -10.43
N SER A 462 -18.95 -3.64 -11.50
CA SER A 462 -20.40 -3.37 -11.41
C SER A 462 -21.14 -4.35 -10.50
N ASP A 463 -20.73 -5.61 -10.53
CA ASP A 463 -21.43 -6.71 -9.86
C ASP A 463 -20.95 -6.83 -8.41
N LEU A 464 -19.66 -6.56 -8.16
CA LEU A 464 -19.06 -6.51 -6.82
C LEU A 464 -19.48 -5.28 -6.01
N THR A 465 -19.74 -4.14 -6.65
CA THR A 465 -20.10 -2.88 -5.97
C THR A 465 -21.59 -2.54 -6.04
N GLY A 466 -22.34 -3.18 -6.94
CA GLY A 466 -23.69 -2.75 -7.32
C GLY A 466 -23.74 -1.45 -8.14
N SER A 467 -22.60 -0.81 -8.44
CA SER A 467 -22.57 0.47 -9.14
C SER A 467 -22.55 0.30 -10.66
N LYS A 468 -23.55 0.87 -11.34
CA LYS A 468 -23.65 0.93 -12.81
C LYS A 468 -22.69 1.94 -13.46
N THR A 469 -21.83 2.59 -12.67
CA THR A 469 -20.83 3.54 -13.18
C THR A 469 -19.59 2.87 -13.75
N TYR A 470 -19.35 1.60 -13.41
CA TYR A 470 -18.21 0.83 -13.91
C TYR A 470 -18.50 0.23 -15.29
N GLY A 471 -17.48 0.20 -16.14
CA GLY A 471 -17.53 -0.42 -17.47
C GLY A 471 -17.73 -1.93 -17.42
N ASN A 472 -18.22 -2.52 -18.51
CA ASN A 472 -18.35 -3.98 -18.65
C ASN A 472 -16.99 -4.71 -18.69
N ASP A 473 -15.94 -3.98 -18.99
CA ASP A 473 -14.53 -4.33 -19.05
C ASP A 473 -13.77 -4.07 -17.74
N GLU A 474 -14.34 -3.30 -16.81
CA GLU A 474 -13.74 -3.04 -15.50
C GLU A 474 -13.97 -4.24 -14.55
N ILE A 475 -12.97 -5.12 -14.48
CA ILE A 475 -12.96 -6.34 -13.66
C ILE A 475 -12.01 -6.24 -12.45
N ALA A 476 -12.32 -6.97 -11.40
CA ALA A 476 -11.54 -7.04 -10.16
C ALA A 476 -11.52 -8.46 -9.56
N LEU A 477 -10.46 -8.77 -8.82
CA LEU A 477 -10.40 -9.95 -7.95
C LEU A 477 -11.21 -9.67 -6.66
N PRO A 478 -12.20 -10.50 -6.29
CA PRO A 478 -13.05 -10.26 -5.14
C PRO A 478 -12.34 -10.56 -3.81
N ASP A 479 -12.45 -9.64 -2.85
CA ASP A 479 -12.06 -9.82 -1.43
C ASP A 479 -12.85 -8.86 -0.53
N SER A 480 -12.71 -9.00 0.79
CA SER A 480 -13.02 -7.98 1.79
C SER A 480 -11.98 -6.84 1.84
N PHE A 481 -11.57 -6.31 0.68
CA PHE A 481 -10.84 -5.03 0.62
C PHE A 481 -11.72 -3.88 1.12
N ILE A 482 -11.12 -2.75 1.52
CA ILE A 482 -11.87 -1.53 1.86
C ILE A 482 -12.79 -1.03 0.72
N SER A 483 -12.46 -1.36 -0.53
CA SER A 483 -13.30 -1.20 -1.70
C SER A 483 -12.95 -2.28 -2.71
N ALA A 484 -13.93 -2.85 -3.41
CA ALA A 484 -13.68 -3.81 -4.49
C ALA A 484 -12.78 -3.22 -5.60
N TYR A 485 -12.74 -1.88 -5.73
CA TYR A 485 -11.85 -1.17 -6.65
C TYR A 485 -10.36 -1.47 -6.38
N VAL A 486 -9.95 -1.74 -5.13
CA VAL A 486 -8.57 -2.12 -4.77
C VAL A 486 -8.12 -3.40 -5.49
N GLY A 487 -9.06 -4.32 -5.76
CA GLY A 487 -8.81 -5.57 -6.48
C GLY A 487 -8.81 -5.45 -8.01
N LYS A 488 -8.96 -4.24 -8.57
CA LYS A 488 -9.09 -4.02 -10.02
C LYS A 488 -7.89 -4.56 -10.78
N VAL A 489 -8.16 -5.28 -11.87
CA VAL A 489 -7.14 -5.90 -12.71
C VAL A 489 -6.89 -5.02 -13.94
N TYR A 490 -5.67 -4.51 -14.07
CA TYR A 490 -5.21 -3.80 -15.26
C TYR A 490 -4.31 -4.68 -16.12
N ALA A 491 -4.52 -4.67 -17.44
CA ALA A 491 -3.73 -5.45 -18.39
C ALA A 491 -2.22 -5.10 -18.38
N HIS A 492 -1.89 -3.85 -18.03
CA HIS A 492 -0.52 -3.34 -17.91
C HIS A 492 0.09 -3.52 -16.50
N GLY A 493 -0.62 -4.18 -15.57
CA GLY A 493 -0.06 -4.61 -14.28
C GLY A 493 0.00 -3.56 -13.17
N SER A 494 -0.52 -2.35 -13.37
CA SER A 494 -0.79 -1.39 -12.28
C SER A 494 -1.83 -1.94 -11.31
N THR A 495 -1.87 -1.40 -10.09
CA THR A 495 -2.90 -1.72 -9.09
C THR A 495 -3.58 -0.47 -8.55
N GLU A 496 -4.65 -0.69 -7.78
CA GLU A 496 -5.32 0.34 -6.98
C GLU A 496 -4.93 0.27 -5.50
N VAL A 497 -3.84 -0.43 -5.16
CA VAL A 497 -3.44 -0.62 -3.77
C VAL A 497 -2.84 0.66 -3.23
N LEU A 498 -1.82 1.22 -3.88
CA LEU A 498 -1.15 2.38 -3.32
C LEU A 498 -1.98 3.66 -3.47
N SER A 499 -2.65 3.87 -4.62
CA SER A 499 -3.56 5.01 -4.88
C SER A 499 -4.65 5.13 -3.80
N MET A 500 -5.48 4.08 -3.63
CA MET A 500 -6.54 4.05 -2.62
C MET A 500 -5.99 4.12 -1.18
N GLY A 501 -4.80 3.55 -0.95
CA GLY A 501 -4.12 3.63 0.34
C GLY A 501 -3.78 5.07 0.71
N VAL A 502 -3.04 5.77 -0.16
CA VAL A 502 -2.59 7.14 0.10
C VAL A 502 -3.73 8.16 0.03
N GLU A 503 -4.79 7.90 -0.75
CA GLU A 503 -6.03 8.69 -0.73
C GLU A 503 -6.57 8.82 0.72
N HIS A 504 -6.56 7.74 1.49
CA HIS A 504 -6.97 7.75 2.89
C HIS A 504 -5.96 8.49 3.79
N LEU A 505 -4.70 8.60 3.39
CA LEU A 505 -3.69 9.41 4.09
C LEU A 505 -3.84 10.93 3.85
N ALA A 506 -4.73 11.37 2.95
CA ALA A 506 -5.04 12.79 2.78
C ALA A 506 -5.51 13.46 4.08
N GLU A 507 -6.30 12.75 4.90
CA GLU A 507 -6.84 13.24 6.18
C GLU A 507 -6.74 12.20 7.32
N PRO A 508 -6.37 12.59 8.56
CA PRO A 508 -6.34 11.66 9.70
C PRO A 508 -7.65 10.90 9.96
N LYS A 509 -8.82 11.50 9.65
CA LYS A 509 -10.11 10.82 9.78
C LYS A 509 -10.28 9.67 8.79
N LYS A 510 -9.78 9.83 7.56
CA LYS A 510 -9.75 8.75 6.56
C LYS A 510 -8.67 7.72 6.87
N MET A 511 -7.53 8.12 7.44
CA MET A 511 -6.53 7.18 7.96
C MET A 511 -7.11 6.26 9.03
N ILE A 512 -7.90 6.80 9.97
CA ILE A 512 -8.62 6.01 10.98
C ILE A 512 -9.60 5.03 10.32
N TYR A 513 -10.33 5.47 9.29
CA TYR A 513 -11.25 4.60 8.55
C TYR A 513 -10.51 3.44 7.88
N LEU A 514 -9.42 3.71 7.15
CA LEU A 514 -8.57 2.68 6.54
C LEU A 514 -8.02 1.71 7.60
N HIS A 515 -7.44 2.22 8.68
CA HIS A 515 -6.92 1.40 9.78
C HIS A 515 -8.01 0.51 10.44
N GLN A 516 -9.24 0.99 10.54
CA GLN A 516 -10.35 0.24 11.15
C GLN A 516 -11.03 -0.76 10.21
N GLN A 517 -11.11 -0.48 8.91
CA GLN A 517 -11.78 -1.36 7.94
C GLN A 517 -10.81 -2.35 7.28
N ASP A 518 -9.60 -1.92 6.96
CA ASP A 518 -8.57 -2.75 6.33
C ASP A 518 -7.19 -2.41 6.91
N ILE A 519 -6.93 -2.96 8.10
CA ILE A 519 -5.67 -2.79 8.83
C ILE A 519 -4.46 -3.32 8.05
N GLU A 520 -4.63 -4.27 7.14
CA GLU A 520 -3.52 -4.79 6.35
C GLU A 520 -3.15 -3.84 5.21
N HIS A 521 -4.15 -3.30 4.50
CA HIS A 521 -3.98 -2.26 3.49
C HIS A 521 -3.39 -0.98 4.10
N PHE A 522 -3.84 -0.60 5.31
CA PHE A 522 -3.25 0.49 6.09
C PHE A 522 -1.74 0.30 6.31
N HIS A 523 -1.34 -0.89 6.79
CA HIS A 523 0.06 -1.19 7.04
C HIS A 523 0.88 -1.32 5.74
N PHE A 524 0.33 -1.92 4.68
CA PHE A 524 0.98 -1.96 3.37
C PHE A 524 1.29 -0.55 2.86
N THR A 525 0.30 0.35 2.92
CA THR A 525 0.43 1.75 2.47
C THR A 525 1.56 2.48 3.20
N ILE A 526 1.61 2.37 4.53
CA ILE A 526 2.67 3.00 5.34
C ILE A 526 4.03 2.38 5.00
N GLY A 527 4.12 1.06 4.91
CA GLY A 527 5.36 0.37 4.56
C GLY A 527 5.88 0.79 3.19
N ALA A 528 4.99 0.90 2.19
CA ALA A 528 5.34 1.26 0.81
C ALA A 528 5.87 2.70 0.72
N LEU A 529 5.28 3.64 1.46
CA LEU A 529 5.80 5.02 1.55
C LEU A 529 7.19 5.07 2.18
N LEU A 530 7.45 4.26 3.22
CA LEU A 530 8.77 4.16 3.87
C LEU A 530 9.88 3.52 3.01
N ASN A 531 9.59 3.14 1.77
CA ASN A 531 10.60 2.65 0.85
C ASN A 531 11.68 3.72 0.60
N ALA A 532 12.93 3.40 0.92
CA ALA A 532 14.08 4.27 0.66
C ALA A 532 14.48 4.25 -0.84
N ASN A 533 15.51 5.00 -1.21
CA ASN A 533 16.23 4.86 -2.49
C ASN A 533 17.64 4.33 -2.21
#